data_AF-A0A3D4U2M0-F1
#
_entry.id   AF-A0A3D4U2M0-F1
#
_cell.length_a   1.000
_cell.length_b   1.000
_cell.length_c   1.000
_cell.angle_alpha   90.00
_cell.angle_beta   90.00
_cell.angle_gamma   90.00
#
_symmetry.space_group_name_H-M   'P 1'
#
loop_
_entity.id
_entity.type
_entity.pdbx_description
1 polymer ?
#
loop_
_entity_poly.entity_id
_entity_poly.type
_entity_poly.pdbx_seq_one_letter_code
_entity_poly.pdbx_strand_id
1 'polypeptide(L)'
;EEIEQTTARRFTDTFDQVKAAFSDIFAQLFEGGQADVYLLDPEKPLESGIEITAQPPGKRQQSLTLLSGGERALTAIALLFAILRVKPTPFCILDEIDATLDEANVHRFADLLSEFSKDLQLIIVTHRRGTMELADAIYGVTMEEMGVSKLLSLQLKKQAG
;
A
#
# COMPACT_ATOMS: atom_id res chain seq x y z
N GLU A 1 -13.60 -22.93 22.56
CA GLU A 1 -12.36 -22.94 23.38
C GLU A 1 -11.07 -23.18 22.57
N GLU A 2 -10.71 -24.39 22.13
CA GLU A 2 -9.40 -24.61 21.45
C GLU A 2 -9.26 -23.83 20.12
N ILE A 3 -10.34 -23.72 19.35
CA ILE A 3 -10.41 -22.94 18.11
C ILE A 3 -10.26 -21.43 18.39
N GLU A 4 -10.92 -20.91 19.43
CA GLU A 4 -10.84 -19.49 19.79
C GLU A 4 -9.44 -19.12 20.26
N GLN A 5 -8.82 -19.94 21.11
CA GLN A 5 -7.45 -19.72 21.57
C GLN A 5 -6.45 -19.72 20.40
N THR A 6 -6.61 -20.67 19.47
CA THR A 6 -5.74 -20.74 18.28
C THR A 6 -5.95 -19.52 17.37
N THR A 7 -7.20 -19.08 17.20
CA THR A 7 -7.53 -17.93 16.35
C THR A 7 -7.03 -16.62 16.96
N ALA A 8 -7.24 -16.42 18.27
CA ALA A 8 -6.74 -15.26 18.99
C ALA A 8 -5.21 -15.17 18.91
N ARG A 9 -4.51 -16.28 19.13
CA ARG A 9 -3.06 -16.33 18.98
C ARG A 9 -2.61 -15.94 17.56
N ARG A 10 -3.18 -16.56 16.52
CA ARG A 10 -2.81 -16.25 15.13
C ARG A 10 -3.10 -14.80 14.76
N PHE A 11 -4.22 -14.26 15.24
CA PHE A 11 -4.56 -12.87 15.04
C PHE A 11 -3.51 -11.96 15.67
N THR A 12 -3.18 -12.14 16.95
CA THR A 12 -2.19 -11.31 17.65
C THR A 12 -0.80 -11.44 17.02
N ASP A 13 -0.35 -12.68 16.73
CA ASP A 13 0.94 -12.93 16.09
C ASP A 13 1.04 -12.23 14.72
N THR A 14 -0.06 -12.21 13.95
CA THR A 14 -0.10 -11.52 12.65
C THR A 14 -0.19 -10.00 12.82
N PHE A 15 -0.99 -9.55 13.79
CA PHE A 15 -1.17 -8.13 14.11
C PHE A 15 0.16 -7.47 14.48
N ASP A 16 0.97 -8.12 15.33
CA ASP A 16 2.27 -7.60 15.74
C ASP A 16 3.26 -7.52 14.58
N GLN A 17 3.23 -8.52 13.68
CA GLN A 17 4.04 -8.49 12.45
C GLN A 17 3.62 -7.36 11.50
N VAL A 18 2.30 -7.18 11.31
CA VAL A 18 1.76 -6.10 10.47
C VAL A 18 2.08 -4.74 11.08
N LYS A 19 1.97 -4.59 12.40
CA LYS A 19 2.32 -3.38 13.15
C LYS A 19 3.77 -2.96 12.90
N ALA A 20 4.71 -3.90 13.03
CA ALA A 20 6.13 -3.62 12.76
C ALA A 20 6.36 -3.22 11.30
N ALA A 21 5.85 -4.02 10.35
CA ALA A 21 6.01 -3.73 8.93
C ALA A 21 5.36 -2.40 8.50
N PHE A 22 4.23 -2.04 9.12
CA PHE A 22 3.52 -0.79 8.86
C PHE A 22 4.34 0.43 9.26
N SER A 23 4.95 0.40 10.45
CA SER A 23 5.82 1.49 10.91
C SER A 23 6.99 1.71 9.94
N ASP A 24 7.65 0.63 9.50
CA ASP A 24 8.80 0.69 8.60
C ASP A 24 8.42 1.24 7.21
N ILE A 25 7.35 0.70 6.60
CA ILE A 25 6.89 1.13 5.28
C ILE A 25 6.36 2.56 5.32
N PHE A 26 5.68 2.95 6.41
CA PHE A 26 5.23 4.32 6.59
C PHE A 26 6.42 5.28 6.61
N ALA A 27 7.45 4.99 7.42
CA ALA A 27 8.64 5.82 7.50
C ALA A 27 9.37 5.93 6.15
N GLN A 28 9.40 4.85 5.35
CA GLN A 28 9.93 4.86 4.00
C GLN A 28 9.10 5.78 3.07
N LEU A 29 7.78 5.60 3.00
CA LEU A 29 6.89 6.37 2.13
C LEU A 29 6.80 7.85 2.48
N PHE A 30 6.97 8.21 3.75
CA PHE A 30 6.91 9.60 4.20
C PHE A 30 8.30 10.23 4.34
N GLU A 31 9.39 9.48 4.08
CA GLU A 31 10.78 9.91 4.32
C GLU A 31 11.01 10.37 5.77
N GLY A 32 10.45 9.61 6.71
CA GLY A 32 10.42 9.88 8.14
C GLY A 32 9.00 9.82 8.70
N GLY A 33 8.80 10.43 9.86
CA GLY A 33 7.55 10.29 10.60
C GLY A 33 7.41 8.91 11.25
N GLN A 34 6.25 8.66 11.84
CA GLN A 34 5.93 7.43 12.56
C GLN A 34 4.46 7.09 12.37
N ALA A 35 4.13 5.82 12.29
CA ALA A 35 2.74 5.38 12.34
C ALA A 35 2.63 4.09 13.16
N ASP A 36 1.46 3.88 13.76
CA ASP A 36 1.22 2.73 14.60
C ASP A 36 -0.24 2.27 14.51
N VAL A 37 -0.44 0.99 14.75
CA VAL A 37 -1.75 0.35 14.92
C VAL A 37 -1.87 -0.22 16.32
N TYR A 38 -3.05 -0.07 16.92
CA TYR A 38 -3.35 -0.60 18.24
C TYR A 38 -4.76 -1.17 18.32
N LEU A 39 -4.89 -2.19 19.18
CA LEU A 39 -6.17 -2.74 19.58
C LEU A 39 -6.80 -1.82 20.63
N LEU A 40 -8.07 -1.45 20.44
CA LEU A 40 -8.80 -0.62 21.41
C LEU A 40 -9.07 -1.37 22.72
N ASP A 41 -9.30 -2.67 22.63
CA ASP A 41 -9.39 -3.62 23.75
C ASP A 41 -8.39 -4.77 23.52
N PRO A 42 -7.17 -4.69 24.09
CA PRO A 42 -6.15 -5.73 23.96
C PRO A 42 -6.50 -7.04 24.70
N GLU A 43 -7.42 -7.01 25.67
CA GLU A 43 -7.82 -8.23 26.39
C GLU A 43 -8.79 -9.09 25.59
N LYS A 44 -9.49 -8.49 24.62
CA LYS A 44 -10.42 -9.16 23.70
C LYS A 44 -10.05 -8.93 22.24
N PRO A 45 -8.90 -9.44 21.77
CA PRO A 45 -8.35 -9.11 20.45
C PRO A 45 -9.28 -9.43 19.27
N LEU A 46 -10.12 -10.47 19.39
CA LEU A 46 -11.07 -10.88 18.34
C LEU A 46 -12.31 -9.99 18.24
N GLU A 47 -12.66 -9.28 19.30
CA GLU A 47 -13.80 -8.34 19.36
C GLU A 47 -13.34 -6.87 19.30
N SER A 48 -12.02 -6.66 19.35
CA SER A 48 -11.38 -5.36 19.43
C SER A 48 -11.50 -4.58 18.13
N GLY A 49 -11.78 -3.28 18.24
CA GLY A 49 -11.51 -2.36 17.13
C GLY A 49 -10.01 -2.15 16.94
N ILE A 50 -9.62 -1.81 15.71
CA ILE A 50 -8.24 -1.41 15.38
C ILE A 50 -8.25 0.09 15.13
N GLU A 51 -7.38 0.81 15.80
CA GLU A 51 -7.17 2.23 15.58
C GLU A 51 -5.80 2.47 14.95
N ILE A 52 -5.76 3.39 14.00
CA ILE A 52 -4.59 3.71 13.20
C ILE A 52 -4.19 5.15 13.50
N THR A 53 -2.96 5.33 13.95
CA THR A 53 -2.38 6.65 14.14
C THR A 53 -1.20 6.86 13.22
N ALA A 54 -1.07 8.10 12.76
CA ALA A 54 0.04 8.50 11.93
C ALA A 54 0.57 9.87 12.36
N GLN A 55 1.87 10.02 12.23
CA GLN A 55 2.62 11.23 12.44
C GLN A 55 3.50 11.47 11.21
N PRO A 56 2.98 12.14 10.17
CA PRO A 56 3.80 12.59 9.06
C PRO A 56 4.92 13.54 9.53
N PRO A 57 6.03 13.67 8.78
CA PRO A 57 7.13 14.57 9.11
C PRO A 57 6.66 16.00 9.40
N GLY A 58 7.11 16.57 10.51
CA GLY A 58 6.75 17.94 10.92
C GLY A 58 5.32 18.12 11.45
N LYS A 59 4.52 17.04 11.57
CA LYS A 59 3.18 17.08 12.15
C LYS A 59 3.12 16.36 13.50
N ARG A 60 2.02 16.58 14.23
CA ARG A 60 1.69 15.83 15.45
C ARG A 60 1.04 14.50 15.10
N GLN A 61 1.19 13.52 15.98
CA GLN A 61 0.47 12.25 15.89
C GLN A 61 -1.03 12.52 15.97
N GLN A 62 -1.78 11.91 15.05
CA GLN A 62 -3.22 12.06 14.93
C GLN A 62 -3.85 10.78 14.39
N SER A 63 -5.15 10.62 14.62
CA SER A 63 -5.94 9.53 14.03
C SER A 63 -6.00 9.68 12.51
N LEU A 64 -6.11 8.55 11.81
CA LEU A 64 -6.25 8.47 10.35
C LEU A 64 -7.36 9.40 9.79
N THR A 65 -8.43 9.62 10.55
CA THR A 65 -9.56 10.47 10.16
C THR A 65 -9.23 11.96 10.06
N LEU A 66 -8.18 12.41 10.76
CA LEU A 66 -7.77 13.82 10.84
C LEU A 66 -6.68 14.19 9.82
N LEU A 67 -6.11 13.20 9.11
CA LEU A 67 -5.13 13.42 8.06
C LEU A 67 -5.74 14.09 6.83
N SER A 68 -4.91 14.77 6.04
CA SER A 68 -5.31 15.23 4.71
C SER A 68 -5.63 14.05 3.77
N GLY A 69 -6.33 14.31 2.66
CA GLY A 69 -6.72 13.26 1.72
C GLY A 69 -5.53 12.42 1.20
N GLY A 70 -4.45 13.08 0.77
CA GLY A 70 -3.25 12.40 0.27
C GLY A 70 -2.49 11.66 1.37
N GLU A 71 -2.38 12.24 2.56
CA GLU A 71 -1.73 11.57 3.71
C GLU A 71 -2.51 10.34 4.15
N ARG A 72 -3.84 10.42 4.19
CA ARG A 72 -4.71 9.29 4.52
C ARG A 72 -4.57 8.17 3.49
N ALA A 73 -4.52 8.51 2.21
CA ALA A 73 -4.31 7.54 1.14
C ALA A 73 -2.94 6.86 1.24
N LEU A 74 -1.87 7.63 1.41
CA LEU A 74 -0.51 7.08 1.53
C LEU A 74 -0.35 6.23 2.80
N THR A 75 -0.99 6.62 3.91
CA THR A 75 -1.03 5.81 5.13
C THR A 75 -1.77 4.48 4.90
N ALA A 76 -2.89 4.50 4.17
CA ALA A 76 -3.62 3.28 3.82
C ALA A 76 -2.80 2.36 2.91
N ILE A 77 -2.08 2.93 1.93
CA ILE A 77 -1.14 2.19 1.08
C ILE A 77 -0.04 1.56 1.94
N ALA A 78 0.55 2.30 2.89
CA ALA A 78 1.56 1.76 3.79
C ALA A 78 1.05 0.52 4.55
N LEU A 79 -0.19 0.58 5.07
CA LEU A 79 -0.79 -0.56 5.77
C LEU A 79 -1.09 -1.74 4.84
N LEU A 80 -1.56 -1.48 3.62
CA LEU A 80 -1.79 -2.51 2.60
C LEU A 80 -0.50 -3.28 2.29
N PHE A 81 0.60 -2.55 2.04
CA PHE A 81 1.89 -3.15 1.74
C PHE A 81 2.52 -3.84 2.95
N ALA A 82 2.24 -3.38 4.18
CA ALA A 82 2.62 -4.08 5.40
C ALA A 82 1.94 -5.46 5.50
N ILE A 83 0.65 -5.54 5.19
CA ILE A 83 -0.08 -6.81 5.14
C ILE A 83 0.50 -7.73 4.05
N LEU A 84 0.81 -7.20 2.86
CA LEU A 84 1.44 -7.96 1.78
C LEU A 84 2.84 -8.46 2.16
N ARG A 85 3.61 -7.70 2.93
CA ARG A 85 4.94 -8.11 3.42
C ARG A 85 4.84 -9.27 4.41
N VAL A 86 3.86 -9.23 5.32
CA VAL A 86 3.63 -10.30 6.31
C VAL A 86 3.01 -11.55 5.68
N LYS A 87 2.18 -11.36 4.67
CA LYS A 87 1.53 -12.45 3.93
C LYS A 87 1.76 -12.30 2.43
N PRO A 88 2.95 -12.71 1.93
CA PRO A 88 3.30 -12.59 0.52
C PRO A 88 2.33 -13.34 -0.39
N THR A 89 2.04 -12.75 -1.55
CA THR A 89 1.25 -13.35 -2.63
C THR A 89 2.10 -13.47 -3.89
N PRO A 90 1.79 -14.39 -4.83
CA PRO A 90 2.55 -14.51 -6.07
C PRO A 90 2.31 -13.31 -7.02
N PHE A 91 1.12 -12.69 -6.95
CA PHE A 91 0.79 -11.49 -7.69
C PHE A 91 -0.18 -10.61 -6.91
N CYS A 92 -0.25 -9.32 -7.27
CA CYS A 92 -1.19 -8.35 -6.72
C CYS A 92 -1.68 -7.40 -7.82
N ILE A 93 -2.97 -7.08 -7.78
CA ILE A 93 -3.62 -6.14 -8.70
C ILE A 93 -3.98 -4.88 -7.91
N LEU A 94 -3.50 -3.73 -8.37
CA LEU A 94 -3.75 -2.42 -7.75
C LEU A 94 -4.50 -1.55 -8.75
N ASP A 95 -5.70 -1.11 -8.38
CA ASP A 95 -6.59 -0.34 -9.27
C ASP A 95 -6.76 1.10 -8.77
N GLU A 96 -6.13 2.06 -9.47
CA GLU A 96 -6.17 3.50 -9.23
C GLU A 96 -5.92 3.95 -7.77
N ILE A 97 -5.16 3.17 -7.00
CA ILE A 97 -4.91 3.45 -5.58
C ILE A 97 -4.08 4.73 -5.36
N ASP A 98 -3.40 5.21 -6.41
CA ASP A 98 -2.56 6.39 -6.44
C ASP A 98 -3.29 7.67 -6.90
N ALA A 99 -4.60 7.59 -7.20
CA ALA A 99 -5.38 8.69 -7.77
C ALA A 99 -5.46 9.94 -6.88
N THR A 100 -5.32 9.78 -5.56
CA THR A 100 -5.40 10.88 -4.58
C THR A 100 -4.04 11.39 -4.12
N LEU A 101 -2.96 10.82 -4.63
CA LEU A 101 -1.59 11.22 -4.29
C LEU A 101 -1.16 12.43 -5.13
N ASP A 102 -0.47 13.38 -4.48
CA ASP A 102 0.23 14.44 -5.18
C ASP A 102 1.46 13.90 -5.94
N GLU A 103 2.10 14.73 -6.76
CA GLU A 103 3.24 14.28 -7.59
C GLU A 103 4.41 13.76 -6.75
N ALA A 104 4.73 14.41 -5.63
CA ALA A 104 5.83 14.00 -4.76
C ALA A 104 5.57 12.60 -4.16
N ASN A 105 4.36 12.36 -3.63
CA ASN A 105 4.00 11.08 -3.04
C ASN A 105 3.82 9.97 -4.09
N VAL A 106 3.47 10.30 -5.34
CA VAL A 106 3.49 9.32 -6.44
C VAL A 106 4.89 8.77 -6.64
N HIS A 107 5.94 9.59 -6.61
CA HIS A 107 7.32 9.10 -6.80
C HIS A 107 7.73 8.13 -5.68
N ARG A 108 7.42 8.48 -4.42
CA ARG A 108 7.70 7.62 -3.27
C ARG A 108 6.92 6.31 -3.32
N PHE A 109 5.65 6.37 -3.74
CA PHE A 109 4.85 5.18 -4.00
C PHE A 109 5.46 4.33 -5.12
N ALA A 110 5.94 4.97 -6.18
CA ALA A 110 6.66 4.32 -7.27
C ALA A 110 7.88 3.55 -6.73
N ASP A 111 8.73 4.18 -5.92
CA ASP A 111 9.91 3.53 -5.34
C ASP A 111 9.55 2.29 -4.51
N LEU A 112 8.46 2.36 -3.73
CA LEU A 112 7.93 1.20 -3.00
C LEU A 112 7.51 0.07 -3.96
N LEU A 113 6.82 0.39 -5.05
CA LEU A 113 6.43 -0.61 -6.06
C LEU A 113 7.64 -1.28 -6.70
N SER A 114 8.69 -0.51 -7.00
CA SER A 114 9.95 -1.01 -7.55
C SER A 114 10.68 -1.96 -6.59
N GLU A 115 10.56 -1.75 -5.28
CA GLU A 115 11.09 -2.68 -4.29
C GLU A 115 10.30 -3.99 -4.28
N PHE A 116 8.97 -3.90 -4.19
CA PHE A 116 8.11 -5.07 -4.12
C PHE A 116 8.09 -5.89 -5.41
N SER A 117 8.26 -5.25 -6.58
CA SER A 117 8.25 -5.93 -7.88
C SER A 117 9.35 -6.97 -8.07
N LYS A 118 10.38 -6.96 -7.22
CA LYS A 118 11.47 -7.96 -7.22
C LYS A 118 10.97 -9.36 -6.86
N ASP A 119 10.01 -9.45 -5.95
CA ASP A 119 9.50 -10.71 -5.40
C ASP A 119 8.01 -10.92 -5.68
N LEU A 120 7.28 -9.86 -6.06
CA LEU A 120 5.83 -9.85 -6.27
C LEU A 120 5.50 -9.37 -7.70
N GLN A 121 4.71 -10.14 -8.44
CA GLN A 121 4.18 -9.65 -9.71
C GLN A 121 3.10 -8.60 -9.48
N LEU A 122 3.34 -7.37 -9.92
CA LEU A 122 2.41 -6.25 -9.78
C LEU A 122 1.70 -5.96 -11.10
N ILE A 123 0.37 -5.91 -11.06
CA ILE A 123 -0.48 -5.42 -12.17
C ILE A 123 -1.15 -4.16 -11.69
N ILE A 124 -0.82 -3.02 -12.30
CA ILE A 124 -1.26 -1.71 -11.82
C ILE A 124 -2.11 -1.04 -12.89
N VAL A 125 -3.35 -0.71 -12.54
CA VAL A 125 -4.21 0.17 -13.33
C VAL A 125 -4.02 1.58 -12.76
N THR A 126 -3.55 2.49 -13.60
CA THR A 126 -3.25 3.86 -13.19
C THR A 126 -3.30 4.80 -14.40
N HIS A 127 -3.58 6.08 -14.13
CA HIS A 127 -3.42 7.18 -15.07
C HIS A 127 -2.26 8.12 -14.68
N ARG A 128 -1.47 7.77 -13.65
CA ARG A 128 -0.37 8.58 -13.13
C ARG A 128 0.94 8.24 -13.86
N ARG A 129 1.54 9.25 -14.51
CA ARG A 129 2.78 9.07 -15.30
C ARG A 129 3.94 8.52 -14.47
N GLY A 130 4.15 9.02 -13.25
CA GLY A 130 5.24 8.54 -12.38
C GLY A 130 5.14 7.04 -12.06
N THR A 131 3.92 6.52 -11.90
CA THR A 131 3.68 5.09 -11.71
C THR A 131 3.92 4.29 -13.01
N MET A 132 3.51 4.83 -14.16
CA MET A 132 3.72 4.20 -15.47
C MET A 132 5.19 4.07 -15.84
N GLU A 133 6.02 5.05 -15.47
CA GLU A 133 7.45 5.10 -15.81
C GLU A 133 8.27 3.95 -15.20
N LEU A 134 7.76 3.32 -14.13
CA LEU A 134 8.40 2.17 -13.50
C LEU A 134 8.02 0.82 -14.11
N ALA A 135 6.98 0.77 -14.95
CA ALA A 135 6.47 -0.49 -15.45
C ALA A 135 7.47 -1.13 -16.43
N ASP A 136 7.63 -2.46 -16.36
CA ASP A 136 8.38 -3.21 -17.37
C ASP A 136 7.60 -3.32 -18.70
N ALA A 137 6.27 -3.31 -18.61
CA ALA A 137 5.36 -3.31 -19.75
C ALA A 137 4.11 -2.48 -19.46
N ILE A 138 3.63 -1.75 -20.46
CA ILE A 138 2.41 -0.95 -20.41
C ILE A 138 1.38 -1.56 -21.37
N TYR A 139 0.17 -1.75 -20.85
CA TYR A 139 -1.01 -2.12 -21.62
C TYR A 139 -1.95 -0.90 -21.69
N GLY A 140 -2.02 -0.27 -22.85
CA GLY A 140 -2.90 0.87 -23.09
C GLY A 140 -4.28 0.39 -23.54
N VAL A 141 -5.33 0.81 -22.86
CA VAL A 141 -6.72 0.54 -23.26
C VAL A 141 -7.32 1.83 -23.82
N THR A 142 -7.80 1.78 -25.05
CA THR A 142 -8.41 2.92 -25.75
C THR A 142 -9.71 2.51 -26.45
N MET A 143 -10.56 3.48 -26.76
CA MET A 143 -11.79 3.29 -27.52
C MET A 143 -11.65 3.99 -28.88
N GLU A 144 -11.28 3.25 -29.92
CA GLU A 144 -11.32 3.78 -31.31
C GLU A 144 -12.77 3.87 -31.82
N GLU A 145 -13.60 2.91 -31.43
CA GLU A 145 -15.04 2.88 -31.67
C GLU A 145 -15.77 3.01 -30.33
N MET A 146 -16.90 3.73 -30.32
CA MET A 146 -17.66 3.97 -29.09
C MET A 146 -18.09 2.65 -28.45
N GLY A 147 -17.66 2.41 -27.22
CA GLY A 147 -18.02 1.21 -26.44
C GLY A 147 -17.22 -0.04 -26.78
N VAL A 148 -16.26 0.01 -27.71
CA VAL A 148 -15.37 -1.13 -28.04
C VAL A 148 -13.96 -0.80 -27.57
N SER A 149 -13.51 -1.51 -26.53
CA SER A 149 -12.14 -1.37 -26.03
C SER A 149 -11.15 -2.07 -26.95
N LYS A 150 -10.08 -1.37 -27.31
CA LYS A 150 -8.92 -1.88 -28.04
C LYS A 150 -7.70 -1.82 -27.15
N LEU A 151 -6.93 -2.91 -27.14
CA LEU A 151 -5.73 -3.03 -26.33
C LEU A 151 -4.48 -2.80 -27.18
N LEU A 152 -3.58 -1.98 -26.66
CA LEU A 152 -2.25 -1.71 -27.17
C LEU A 152 -1.24 -2.20 -26.12
N SER A 153 -0.10 -2.75 -26.55
CA SER A 153 0.95 -3.19 -25.65
C SER A 153 2.28 -2.58 -26.02
N LEU A 154 3.05 -2.19 -25.01
CA LEU A 154 4.39 -1.63 -25.13
C LEU A 154 5.28 -2.27 -24.07
N GLN A 155 6.44 -2.79 -24.47
CA GLN A 155 7.49 -3.17 -23.53
C GLN A 155 8.43 -1.98 -23.31
N LEU A 156 8.58 -1.56 -22.06
CA LEU A 156 9.52 -0.53 -21.66
C LEU A 156 10.87 -1.22 -21.39
N LYS A 157 11.74 -1.28 -22.40
CA LYS A 157 13.12 -1.73 -22.18
C LYS A 157 13.81 -0.72 -21.27
N LYS A 158 14.33 -1.14 -20.11
CA LYS A 158 15.29 -0.35 -19.33
C LYS A 158 16.42 0.06 -20.28
N GLN A 159 16.62 1.37 -20.48
CA GLN A 159 17.85 1.85 -21.12
C GLN A 159 19.01 1.38 -20.23
N ALA A 160 19.88 0.54 -20.79
CA ALA A 160 21.14 0.19 -20.14
C ALA A 160 21.98 1.47 -20.03
N GLY A 161 22.09 1.99 -18.81
CA GLY A 161 23.08 2.98 -18.40
C GLY A 161 24.28 2.28 -17.77
#